data_AF-A0A936JGI4-F1
#
_entry.id   AF-A0A936JGI4-F1
#
_cell.length_a   1.000
_cell.length_b   1.000
_cell.length_c   1.000
_cell.angle_alpha   90.00
_cell.angle_beta   90.00
_cell.angle_gamma   90.00
#
_symmetry.space_group_name_H-M   'P 1'
#
loop_
_entity.id
_entity.type
_entity.pdbx_description
1 polymer ?
#
loop_
_entity_poly.entity_id
_entity_poly.type
_entity_poly.pdbx_seq_one_letter_code
_entity_poly.pdbx_strand_id
1 'polypeptide(L)'
;MSQLTGIGVMVAAASAVILTLVLYPRLTEWMLQVTIRRFSEKMYLRFHKLVESFRLGFAIVKTPSQYWRLSLESLAIWFVYIIPMWLTFFAFNFHTTYHLDFGDATFLFIIGTIAFILPAPGGLGLFHTLVSGAMVTLYRISPEDALAYATLTHGVGYIVTSLVGGFYFILENRGHHIPTSPPVEEIVG
;
A
#
# COMPACT_ATOMS: atom_id res chain seq x y z
N MET A 1 8.85 8.73 29.79
CA MET A 1 9.62 9.29 28.66
C MET A 1 10.73 8.36 28.14
N SER A 2 11.22 7.38 28.92
CA SER A 2 12.31 6.46 28.51
C SER A 2 11.92 5.33 27.53
N GLN A 3 10.64 4.95 27.44
CA GLN A 3 10.22 3.86 26.52
C GLN A 3 10.05 4.34 25.06
N LEU A 4 9.61 5.59 24.86
CA LEU A 4 9.45 6.18 23.53
C LEU A 4 10.81 6.38 22.82
N THR A 5 11.87 6.69 23.59
CA THR A 5 13.24 6.78 23.07
C THR A 5 13.79 5.40 22.68
N GLY A 6 13.43 4.34 23.41
CA GLY A 6 13.85 2.97 23.08
C GLY A 6 13.28 2.45 21.77
N ILE A 7 11.97 2.66 21.53
CA ILE A 7 11.32 2.28 20.27
C ILE A 7 11.91 3.06 19.09
N GLY A 8 12.13 4.37 19.25
CA GLY A 8 12.74 5.20 18.21
C GLY A 8 14.13 4.72 17.80
N VAL A 9 14.97 4.34 18.76
CA VAL A 9 16.32 3.81 18.49
C VAL A 9 16.24 2.45 17.78
N MET A 10 15.34 1.56 18.18
CA MET A 10 15.17 0.25 17.52
C MET A 10 14.69 0.41 16.07
N VAL A 11 13.74 1.31 15.82
CA VAL A 11 13.24 1.58 14.47
C VAL A 11 14.36 2.17 13.60
N ALA A 12 15.08 3.17 14.11
CA ALA A 12 16.19 3.78 13.38
C ALA A 12 17.31 2.76 13.07
N ALA A 13 17.66 1.90 14.02
CA ALA A 13 18.64 0.83 13.82
C ALA A 13 18.15 -0.19 12.77
N ALA A 14 16.89 -0.63 12.83
CA ALA A 14 16.32 -1.54 11.85
C ALA A 14 16.31 -0.90 10.45
N SER A 15 15.91 0.37 10.32
CA SER A 15 15.95 1.10 9.06
C SER A 15 17.37 1.24 8.53
N ALA A 16 18.36 1.53 9.38
CA ALA A 16 19.77 1.62 8.99
C ALA A 16 20.34 0.28 8.52
N VAL A 17 19.98 -0.82 9.19
CA VAL A 17 20.38 -2.18 8.76
C VAL A 17 19.76 -2.51 7.40
N ILE A 18 18.46 -2.26 7.22
CA ILE A 18 17.77 -2.47 5.94
C ILE A 18 18.44 -1.62 4.84
N LEU A 19 18.67 -0.33 5.09
CA LEU A 19 19.34 0.55 4.13
C LEU A 19 20.76 0.06 3.80
N THR A 20 21.52 -0.41 4.78
CA THR A 20 22.85 -0.96 4.57
C THR A 20 22.80 -2.22 3.71
N LEU A 21 21.87 -3.14 3.98
CA LEU A 21 21.68 -4.34 3.16
C LEU A 21 21.24 -4.01 1.73
N VAL A 22 20.51 -2.92 1.52
CA VAL A 22 20.06 -2.47 0.20
C VAL A 22 21.16 -1.74 -0.58
N LEU A 23 21.96 -0.91 0.11
CA LEU A 23 23.00 -0.09 -0.50
C LEU A 23 24.28 -0.88 -0.81
N TYR A 24 24.57 -1.95 -0.05
CA TYR A 24 25.78 -2.77 -0.18
C TYR A 24 25.46 -4.21 -0.63
N PRO A 25 25.09 -4.44 -1.91
CA PRO A 25 24.61 -5.74 -2.40
C PRO A 25 25.62 -6.88 -2.21
N ARG A 26 26.93 -6.58 -2.29
CA ARG A 26 28.00 -7.56 -2.05
C ARG A 26 27.98 -8.14 -0.63
N LEU A 27 27.69 -7.31 0.38
CA LEU A 27 27.59 -7.76 1.78
C LEU A 27 26.34 -8.63 1.95
N THR A 28 25.23 -8.21 1.35
CA THR A 28 23.95 -8.92 1.44
C THR A 28 24.00 -10.28 0.77
N GLU A 29 24.56 -10.38 -0.44
CA GLU A 29 24.76 -11.65 -1.13
C GLU A 29 25.68 -12.59 -0.33
N TRP A 30 26.79 -12.06 0.21
CA TRP A 30 27.69 -12.85 1.06
C TRP A 30 26.98 -13.37 2.32
N MET A 31 26.23 -12.53 3.04
CA MET A 31 25.46 -12.94 4.22
C MET A 31 24.40 -13.99 3.88
N LEU A 32 23.66 -13.81 2.78
CA LEU A 32 22.66 -14.77 2.32
C LEU A 32 23.29 -16.13 1.98
N GLN A 33 24.47 -16.12 1.34
CA GLN A 33 25.19 -17.34 0.97
C GLN A 33 25.80 -18.06 2.18
N VAL A 34 26.34 -17.34 3.16
CA VAL A 34 26.97 -17.95 4.35
C VAL A 34 25.93 -18.47 5.34
N THR A 35 24.84 -17.72 5.55
CA THR A 35 23.85 -18.04 6.58
C THR A 35 22.69 -18.90 6.03
N ILE A 36 22.00 -18.43 4.98
CA ILE A 36 20.72 -19.04 4.56
C ILE A 36 20.92 -20.25 3.65
N ARG A 37 21.87 -20.18 2.69
CA ARG A 37 22.14 -21.29 1.75
C ARG A 37 22.52 -22.59 2.47
N ARG A 38 23.19 -22.50 3.62
CA ARG A 38 23.58 -23.67 4.44
C ARG A 38 22.38 -24.44 5.00
N PHE A 39 21.25 -23.77 5.21
CA PHE A 39 20.06 -24.37 5.79
C PHE A 39 19.03 -24.79 4.73
N SER A 40 18.85 -23.98 3.67
CA SER A 40 17.93 -24.33 2.58
C SER A 40 18.18 -23.50 1.31
N GLU A 41 18.37 -24.19 0.19
CA GLU A 41 18.52 -23.56 -1.14
C GLU A 41 17.22 -22.88 -1.61
N LYS A 42 16.04 -23.47 -1.30
CA LYS A 42 14.74 -22.86 -1.59
C LYS A 42 14.55 -21.53 -0.85
N MET A 43 15.00 -21.47 0.40
CA MET A 43 14.90 -20.25 1.20
C MET A 43 15.86 -19.18 0.69
N TYR A 44 17.08 -19.55 0.31
CA TYR A 44 18.03 -18.66 -0.34
C TYR A 44 17.43 -18.01 -1.59
N LEU A 45 16.83 -18.79 -2.50
CA LEU A 45 16.22 -18.26 -3.73
C LEU A 45 15.06 -17.29 -3.44
N ARG A 46 14.22 -17.57 -2.44
CA ARG A 46 13.14 -16.66 -2.00
C ARG A 46 13.69 -15.34 -1.45
N PHE A 47 14.65 -15.41 -0.53
CA PHE A 47 15.24 -14.21 0.07
C PHE A 47 16.04 -13.40 -0.96
N HIS A 48 16.81 -14.06 -1.82
CA HIS A 48 17.52 -13.41 -2.92
C HIS A 48 16.55 -12.65 -3.84
N LYS A 49 15.42 -13.27 -4.24
CA LYS A 49 14.40 -12.62 -5.06
C LYS A 49 13.77 -11.42 -4.34
N LEU A 50 13.49 -11.53 -3.04
CA LEU A 50 12.96 -10.43 -2.23
C LEU A 50 13.95 -9.27 -2.18
N VAL A 51 15.22 -9.54 -1.88
CA VAL A 51 16.30 -8.53 -1.80
C VAL A 51 16.50 -7.85 -3.14
N GLU A 52 16.53 -8.58 -4.25
CA GLU A 52 16.72 -7.98 -5.57
C GLU A 52 15.52 -7.13 -5.99
N SER A 53 14.28 -7.59 -5.74
CA SER A 53 13.07 -6.80 -6.00
C SER A 53 13.08 -5.49 -5.19
N PHE A 54 13.49 -5.56 -3.93
CA PHE A 54 13.62 -4.40 -3.06
C PHE A 54 14.72 -3.45 -3.58
N ARG A 55 15.89 -3.98 -3.95
CA ARG A 55 17.00 -3.21 -4.52
C ARG A 55 16.62 -2.49 -5.81
N LEU A 56 15.87 -3.15 -6.69
CA LEU A 56 15.33 -2.55 -7.91
C LEU A 56 14.37 -1.40 -7.58
N GLY A 57 13.50 -1.55 -6.58
CA GLY A 57 12.64 -0.46 -6.10
C GLY A 57 13.42 0.75 -5.58
N PHE A 58 14.55 0.53 -4.90
CA PHE A 58 15.44 1.59 -4.41
C PHE A 58 16.45 2.09 -5.47
N ALA A 59 16.54 1.47 -6.65
CA ALA A 59 17.45 1.92 -7.70
C ALA A 59 17.11 3.34 -8.18
N ILE A 60 15.85 3.77 -8.03
CA ILE A 60 15.38 5.13 -8.29
C ILE A 60 16.09 6.17 -7.42
N VAL A 61 16.51 5.79 -6.21
CA VAL A 61 17.30 6.64 -5.29
C VAL A 61 18.69 6.98 -5.86
N LYS A 62 19.12 6.35 -6.96
CA LYS A 62 20.39 6.69 -7.62
C LYS A 62 20.25 7.83 -8.64
N THR A 63 19.04 8.32 -8.90
CA THR A 63 18.78 9.38 -9.90
C THR A 63 18.13 10.61 -9.24
N PRO A 64 18.92 11.55 -8.69
CA PRO A 64 18.40 12.66 -7.88
C PRO A 64 17.42 13.59 -8.62
N SER A 65 17.54 13.71 -9.96
CA SER A 65 16.61 14.52 -10.76
C SER A 65 15.18 14.01 -10.73
N GLN A 66 14.97 12.72 -10.39
CA GLN A 66 13.65 12.11 -10.31
C GLN A 66 12.98 12.30 -8.94
N TYR A 67 13.70 12.75 -7.91
CA TYR A 67 13.14 12.89 -6.56
C TYR A 67 11.95 13.82 -6.51
N TRP A 68 12.05 14.96 -7.19
CA TRP A 68 10.94 15.91 -7.25
C TRP A 68 9.69 15.28 -7.86
N ARG A 69 9.85 14.59 -9.00
CA ARG A 69 8.74 13.89 -9.67
C ARG A 69 8.15 12.81 -8.77
N LEU A 70 9.00 11.98 -8.15
CA LEU A 70 8.60 10.94 -7.24
C LEU A 70 7.83 11.48 -6.03
N SER A 71 8.31 12.58 -5.42
CA SER A 71 7.65 13.22 -4.30
C SER A 71 6.28 13.77 -4.70
N LEU A 72 6.17 14.42 -5.84
CA LEU A 72 4.89 14.94 -6.35
C LEU A 72 3.91 13.80 -6.67
N GLU A 73 4.37 12.76 -7.37
CA GLU A 73 3.56 11.57 -7.67
C GLU A 73 3.09 10.91 -6.37
N SER A 74 3.97 10.78 -5.37
CA SER A 74 3.62 10.21 -4.07
C SER A 74 2.57 11.05 -3.35
N LEU A 75 2.76 12.37 -3.26
CA LEU A 75 1.80 13.27 -2.64
C LEU A 75 0.45 13.26 -3.37
N ALA A 76 0.46 13.22 -4.70
CA ALA A 76 -0.75 13.10 -5.51
C ALA A 76 -1.50 11.80 -5.21
N ILE A 77 -0.80 10.67 -5.09
CA ILE A 77 -1.39 9.39 -4.73
C ILE A 77 -2.06 9.48 -3.35
N TRP A 78 -1.35 9.99 -2.34
CA TRP A 78 -1.92 10.18 -1.00
C TRP A 78 -3.18 11.05 -1.03
N PHE A 79 -3.12 12.17 -1.76
CA PHE A 79 -4.26 13.08 -1.88
C PHE A 79 -5.47 12.41 -2.53
N VAL A 80 -5.27 11.68 -3.63
CA VAL A 80 -6.33 10.92 -4.31
C VAL A 80 -6.95 9.85 -3.41
N TYR A 81 -6.16 9.22 -2.54
CA TYR A 81 -6.67 8.25 -1.57
C TYR A 81 -7.44 8.88 -0.40
N ILE A 82 -7.06 10.09 0.05
CA ILE A 82 -7.72 10.76 1.18
C ILE A 82 -9.00 11.47 0.73
N ILE A 83 -9.08 11.98 -0.49
CA ILE A 83 -10.25 12.72 -1.00
C ILE A 83 -11.56 11.97 -0.76
N PRO A 84 -11.73 10.68 -1.11
CA PRO A 84 -12.99 9.97 -0.88
C PRO A 84 -13.38 9.90 0.59
N MET A 85 -12.40 9.73 1.50
CA MET A 85 -12.64 9.75 2.95
C MET A 85 -13.21 11.13 3.35
N TRP A 86 -12.50 12.19 2.96
CA TRP A 86 -12.90 13.56 3.29
C TRP A 86 -14.24 13.97 2.67
N LEU A 87 -14.48 13.66 1.39
CA LEU A 87 -15.74 13.96 0.70
C LEU A 87 -16.93 13.24 1.35
N THR A 88 -16.73 12.02 1.87
CA THR A 88 -17.81 11.28 2.49
C THR A 88 -18.26 11.91 3.82
N PHE A 89 -17.42 12.71 4.49
CA PHE A 89 -17.86 13.50 5.65
C PHE A 89 -19.00 14.48 5.32
N PHE A 90 -19.04 15.01 4.10
CA PHE A 90 -20.10 15.93 3.68
C PHE A 90 -21.44 15.22 3.48
N ALA A 91 -21.43 13.93 3.09
CA ALA A 91 -22.65 13.14 2.95
C ALA A 91 -23.38 12.94 4.30
N PHE A 92 -22.66 12.96 5.41
CA PHE A 92 -23.19 12.81 6.77
C PHE A 92 -23.17 14.11 7.60
N ASN A 93 -22.81 15.25 6.99
CA ASN A 93 -22.61 16.53 7.69
C ASN A 93 -21.61 16.47 8.86
N PHE A 94 -20.63 15.57 8.83
CA PHE A 94 -19.67 15.42 9.93
C PHE A 94 -18.71 16.61 10.06
N HIS A 95 -18.46 17.34 8.97
CA HIS A 95 -17.68 18.57 8.99
C HIS A 95 -18.33 19.70 9.82
N THR A 96 -19.67 19.75 9.90
CA THR A 96 -20.40 20.72 10.74
C THR A 96 -20.70 20.19 12.12
N THR A 97 -21.11 18.92 12.22
CA THR A 97 -21.61 18.34 13.48
C THR A 97 -20.48 17.93 14.42
N TYR A 98 -19.39 17.40 13.86
CA TYR A 98 -18.25 16.89 14.61
C TYR A 98 -16.96 17.65 14.31
N HIS A 99 -17.04 18.71 13.49
CA HIS A 99 -15.90 19.51 13.05
C HIS A 99 -14.76 18.71 12.42
N LEU A 100 -15.09 17.59 11.75
CA LEU A 100 -14.09 16.76 11.10
C LEU A 100 -13.50 17.47 9.88
N ASP A 101 -12.17 17.45 9.80
CA ASP A 101 -11.41 18.11 8.74
C ASP A 101 -10.62 17.13 7.87
N PHE A 102 -9.75 17.67 7.00
CA PHE A 102 -8.90 16.85 6.13
C PHE A 102 -7.84 16.04 6.91
N GLY A 103 -7.40 16.53 8.07
CA GLY A 103 -6.51 15.81 8.97
C GLY A 103 -7.19 14.57 9.55
N ASP A 104 -8.46 14.69 9.94
CA ASP A 104 -9.25 13.55 10.41
C ASP A 104 -9.48 12.52 9.31
N ALA A 105 -9.75 12.97 8.08
CA ALA A 105 -9.84 12.07 6.93
C ALA A 105 -8.52 11.33 6.67
N THR A 106 -7.38 12.03 6.82
CA THR A 106 -6.03 11.45 6.70
C THR A 106 -5.79 10.41 7.80
N PHE A 107 -6.18 10.70 9.03
CA PHE A 107 -6.08 9.77 10.15
C PHE A 107 -6.93 8.52 9.91
N LEU A 108 -8.19 8.67 9.53
CA LEU A 108 -9.07 7.53 9.22
C LEU A 108 -8.56 6.73 8.02
N PHE A 109 -7.94 7.39 7.02
CA PHE A 109 -7.27 6.70 5.92
C PHE A 109 -6.16 5.79 6.43
N ILE A 110 -5.28 6.29 7.30
CA ILE A 110 -4.19 5.50 7.92
C ILE A 110 -4.77 4.29 8.67
N ILE A 111 -5.81 4.49 9.48
CA ILE A 111 -6.50 3.39 10.17
C ILE A 111 -7.08 2.37 9.16
N GLY A 112 -7.72 2.85 8.10
CA GLY A 112 -8.26 2.02 7.03
C GLY A 112 -7.18 1.19 6.32
N THR A 113 -5.98 1.73 6.10
CA THR A 113 -4.89 0.99 5.44
C THR A 113 -4.44 -0.25 6.24
N ILE A 114 -4.57 -0.24 7.56
CA ILE A 114 -4.27 -1.40 8.41
C ILE A 114 -5.18 -2.59 8.06
N ALA A 115 -6.43 -2.33 7.67
CA ALA A 115 -7.37 -3.39 7.27
C ALA A 115 -6.88 -4.19 6.04
N PHE A 116 -6.12 -3.57 5.15
CA PHE A 116 -5.59 -4.19 3.93
C PHE A 116 -4.26 -4.93 4.15
N ILE A 117 -3.58 -4.66 5.27
CA ILE A 117 -2.38 -5.40 5.68
C ILE A 117 -2.77 -6.77 6.26
N LEU A 118 -3.93 -6.82 6.93
CA LEU A 118 -4.46 -8.02 7.56
C LEU A 118 -5.06 -8.96 6.50
N PRO A 119 -5.15 -10.28 6.78
CA PRO A 119 -5.53 -11.31 5.80
C PRO A 119 -7.06 -11.35 5.56
N ALA A 120 -7.68 -10.20 5.28
CA ALA A 120 -9.08 -10.08 4.88
C ALA A 120 -9.15 -9.81 3.36
N PRO A 121 -9.93 -10.59 2.60
CA PRO A 121 -10.15 -10.34 1.18
C PRO A 121 -10.66 -8.91 0.97
N GLY A 122 -9.84 -8.08 0.32
CA GLY A 122 -10.21 -6.69 0.04
C GLY A 122 -10.48 -5.82 1.27
N GLY A 123 -9.95 -6.18 2.45
CA GLY A 123 -10.21 -5.41 3.67
C GLY A 123 -11.68 -5.44 4.13
N LEU A 124 -12.55 -6.26 3.54
CA LEU A 124 -13.95 -6.38 3.93
C LEU A 124 -14.08 -6.83 5.40
N GLY A 125 -15.07 -6.28 6.09
CA GLY A 125 -15.19 -6.41 7.54
C GLY A 125 -14.16 -5.56 8.29
N LEU A 126 -12.86 -5.85 8.15
CA LEU A 126 -11.80 -5.17 8.90
C LEU A 126 -11.78 -3.65 8.70
N PHE A 127 -11.98 -3.17 7.47
CA PHE A 127 -12.06 -1.74 7.20
C PHE A 127 -13.23 -1.10 7.96
N HIS A 128 -14.40 -1.75 7.92
CA HIS A 128 -15.61 -1.26 8.59
C HIS A 128 -15.39 -1.22 10.09
N THR A 129 -14.86 -2.28 10.69
CA THR A 129 -14.65 -2.35 12.15
C THR A 129 -13.59 -1.36 12.63
N LEU A 130 -12.49 -1.21 11.91
CA LEU A 130 -11.39 -0.31 12.30
C LEU A 130 -11.77 1.16 12.14
N VAL A 131 -12.33 1.54 10.98
CA VAL A 131 -12.70 2.93 10.72
C VAL A 131 -13.89 3.36 11.58
N SER A 132 -14.97 2.57 11.62
CA SER A 132 -16.11 2.90 12.49
C SER A 132 -15.73 2.88 13.97
N GLY A 133 -14.89 1.93 14.40
CA GLY A 133 -14.37 1.88 15.76
C GLY A 133 -13.58 3.12 16.13
N ALA A 134 -12.71 3.61 15.24
CA ALA A 134 -11.98 4.87 15.43
C ALA A 134 -12.94 6.07 15.54
N MET A 135 -13.98 6.12 14.68
CA MET A 135 -14.99 7.17 14.70
C MET A 135 -15.82 7.21 15.99
N VAL A 136 -16.26 6.05 16.48
CA VAL A 136 -17.01 5.95 17.74
C VAL A 136 -16.13 6.32 18.93
N THR A 137 -14.91 5.80 18.98
CA THR A 137 -14.05 5.94 20.17
C THR A 137 -13.42 7.31 20.29
N LEU A 138 -12.93 7.89 19.19
CA LEU A 138 -12.18 9.14 19.17
C LEU A 138 -13.08 10.35 18.94
N TYR A 139 -14.06 10.23 18.05
CA TYR A 139 -14.90 11.34 17.62
C TYR A 139 -16.31 11.31 18.21
N ARG A 140 -16.65 10.26 18.99
CA ARG A 140 -17.95 10.09 19.65
C ARG A 140 -19.14 10.13 18.68
N ILE A 141 -18.90 9.70 17.44
CA ILE A 141 -19.94 9.51 16.43
C ILE A 141 -20.77 8.29 16.82
N SER A 142 -22.07 8.31 16.52
CA SER A 142 -22.95 7.17 16.79
C SER A 142 -22.41 5.91 16.07
N PRO A 143 -22.52 4.71 16.66
CA PRO A 143 -22.11 3.48 15.99
C PRO A 143 -22.76 3.29 14.62
N GLU A 144 -24.02 3.70 14.50
CA GLU A 144 -24.81 3.59 13.28
C GLU A 144 -24.25 4.50 12.18
N ASP A 145 -24.01 5.78 12.46
CA ASP A 145 -23.48 6.73 11.48
C ASP A 145 -22.02 6.43 11.13
N ALA A 146 -21.22 6.00 12.10
CA ALA A 146 -19.84 5.59 11.88
C ALA A 146 -19.74 4.37 10.96
N LEU A 147 -20.59 3.36 11.17
CA LEU A 147 -20.64 2.18 10.31
C LEU A 147 -21.18 2.51 8.92
N ALA A 148 -22.20 3.37 8.83
CA ALA A 148 -22.74 3.84 7.56
C ALA A 148 -21.67 4.60 6.75
N TYR A 149 -20.92 5.50 7.39
CA TYR A 149 -19.79 6.19 6.77
C TYR A 149 -18.72 5.23 6.27
N ALA A 150 -18.27 4.29 7.11
CA ALA A 150 -17.24 3.34 6.72
C ALA A 150 -17.69 2.46 5.54
N THR A 151 -18.97 2.08 5.53
CA THR A 151 -19.57 1.28 4.46
C THR A 151 -19.69 2.05 3.16
N LEU A 152 -20.19 3.29 3.20
CA LEU A 152 -20.31 4.14 2.02
C LEU A 152 -18.93 4.42 1.42
N THR A 153 -17.97 4.83 2.25
CA THR A 153 -16.61 5.17 1.81
C THR A 153 -15.91 3.97 1.15
N HIS A 154 -16.01 2.79 1.77
CA HIS A 154 -15.41 1.57 1.25
C HIS A 154 -16.09 1.10 -0.04
N GLY A 155 -17.42 1.13 -0.05
CA GLY A 155 -18.24 0.72 -1.19
C GLY A 155 -18.01 1.59 -2.43
N VAL A 156 -17.97 2.92 -2.25
CA VAL A 156 -17.65 3.85 -3.35
C VAL A 156 -16.27 3.57 -3.92
N GLY A 157 -15.26 3.36 -3.07
CA GLY A 157 -13.92 2.99 -3.52
C GLY A 157 -13.93 1.73 -4.39
N TYR A 158 -14.61 0.68 -3.95
CA TYR A 158 -14.74 -0.57 -4.72
C TYR A 158 -15.50 -0.40 -6.04
N ILE A 159 -16.64 0.29 -6.01
CA ILE A 159 -17.47 0.48 -7.21
C ILE A 159 -16.70 1.28 -8.25
N VAL A 160 -16.12 2.42 -7.87
CA VAL A 160 -15.41 3.30 -8.82
C VAL A 160 -14.20 2.58 -9.42
N THR A 161 -13.38 1.94 -8.59
CA THR A 161 -12.18 1.23 -9.08
C THR A 161 -12.55 0.05 -9.98
N SER A 162 -13.60 -0.72 -9.64
CA SER A 162 -14.07 -1.84 -10.46
C SER A 162 -14.66 -1.39 -11.79
N LEU A 163 -15.41 -0.28 -11.82
CA LEU A 163 -15.98 0.27 -13.05
C LEU A 163 -14.90 0.81 -13.99
N VAL A 164 -13.97 1.61 -13.47
CA VAL A 164 -12.88 2.16 -14.28
C VAL A 164 -11.96 1.05 -14.77
N GLY A 165 -11.55 0.13 -13.90
CA GLY A 165 -10.73 -1.02 -14.29
C GLY A 165 -11.43 -1.91 -15.31
N GLY A 166 -12.71 -2.22 -15.10
CA GLY A 166 -13.52 -3.00 -16.03
C GLY A 166 -13.69 -2.32 -17.39
N PHE A 167 -13.88 -0.99 -17.42
CA PHE A 167 -13.95 -0.23 -18.66
C PHE A 167 -12.66 -0.35 -19.48
N TYR A 168 -11.49 -0.13 -18.85
CA TYR A 168 -10.21 -0.26 -19.54
C TYR A 168 -9.91 -1.69 -19.97
N PHE A 169 -10.26 -2.68 -19.15
CA PHE A 169 -10.13 -4.09 -19.50
C PHE A 169 -10.91 -4.45 -20.77
N ILE A 170 -12.16 -3.98 -20.89
CA ILE A 170 -12.97 -4.19 -22.10
C ILE A 170 -12.37 -3.45 -23.30
N LEU A 171 -11.88 -2.23 -23.10
CA LEU A 171 -11.28 -1.43 -24.17
C LEU A 171 -10.01 -2.09 -24.73
N GLU A 172 -9.13 -2.58 -23.86
CA GLU A 172 -7.89 -3.26 -24.24
C GLU A 172 -8.19 -4.57 -24.99
N ASN A 173 -9.16 -5.35 -24.51
CA ASN A 173 -9.58 -6.59 -25.15
C ASN A 173 -10.29 -6.39 -26.51
N ARG A 174 -10.69 -5.16 -26.85
CA ARG A 174 -11.25 -4.82 -28.17
C ARG A 174 -10.19 -4.41 -29.20
N GLY A 175 -8.98 -4.04 -28.75
CA GLY A 175 -7.93 -3.44 -29.60
C GLY A 175 -6.85 -4.39 -30.10
N HIS A 176 -6.73 -5.59 -29.53
CA HIS A 176 -5.65 -6.54 -29.87
C HIS A 176 -6.17 -7.97 -30.08
N HIS A 177 -6.07 -8.48 -31.31
CA HIS A 177 -5.80 -9.90 -31.50
C HIS A 177 -4.47 -10.16 -30.79
N ILE A 178 -4.45 -10.97 -29.74
CA ILE A 178 -3.20 -11.49 -29.19
C ILE A 178 -2.48 -12.16 -30.36
N PRO A 179 -1.30 -11.69 -30.80
CA PRO A 179 -0.52 -12.46 -31.75
C PRO A 179 -0.24 -13.77 -31.05
N THR A 180 -0.90 -14.85 -31.47
CA THR A 180 -0.48 -16.18 -31.05
C THR A 180 0.95 -16.30 -31.50
N SER A 181 1.88 -16.53 -30.57
CA SER A 181 3.24 -16.90 -30.94
C SER A 181 3.13 -18.02 -31.99
N PRO A 182 3.88 -17.96 -33.10
CA PRO A 182 3.85 -19.02 -34.09
C PRO A 182 4.11 -20.37 -33.40
N PRO A 183 3.50 -21.47 -33.88
CA PRO A 183 3.76 -22.79 -33.33
C PRO A 183 5.27 -23.02 -33.24
N VAL A 184 5.72 -23.70 -32.17
CA VAL A 184 7.16 -23.94 -31.94
C VAL A 184 7.81 -24.64 -33.15
N GLU A 185 7.04 -25.39 -33.93
CA GLU A 185 7.48 -26.00 -35.20
C GLU A 185 7.99 -25.00 -36.24
N GLU A 186 7.53 -23.75 -36.24
CA GLU A 186 7.95 -22.70 -37.18
C GLU A 186 9.23 -21.97 -36.72
N ILE A 187 9.63 -22.13 -35.45
CA ILE A 187 10.83 -21.50 -34.87
C ILE A 187 12.07 -22.42 -35.04
N VAL A 188 11.86 -23.71 -35.29
CA VAL A 188 12.92 -24.73 -35.32
C VAL A 188 13.09 -25.37 -36.72
N GLY A 189 12.39 -24.86 -37.75
CA GLY A 189 12.59 -25.24 -39.15
C GLY A 189 13.55 -24.31 -39.88
#